data_AF-A0A5J4UNV6-F1
#
_entry.id   AF-A0A5J4UNV6-F1
#
_cell.length_a   1.000
_cell.length_b   1.000
_cell.length_c   1.000
_cell.angle_alpha   90.00
_cell.angle_beta   90.00
_cell.angle_gamma   90.00
#
_symmetry.space_group_name_H-M   'P 1'
#
loop_
_entity.id
_entity.type
_entity.pdbx_description
1 polymer ?
#
loop_
_entity_poly.entity_id
_entity_poly.type
_entity_poly.pdbx_seq_one_letter_code
_entity_poly.pdbx_strand_id
1 'polypeptide(L)'
;MQTGLFWRRKQGKKAPQFPSHIKNAQIIEILLLLAERAWACAEQLSKENSTNEAHKQQHALARYKKAEAHAKKLRDSGAISADSETLTDARAYFGWISGNLALKMNNWRLALCNFFYIREFLQLLSNVGSSSHKAFLTRMFQDMDQKIHIVICRESNAKVSLK
;
A
#
# COMPACT_ATOMS: atom_id res chain seq x y z
N MET A 1 13.22 29.39 -18.36
CA MET A 1 13.06 27.92 -18.29
C MET A 1 12.11 27.61 -17.15
N GLN A 2 10.94 26.99 -17.40
CA GLN A 2 10.01 26.61 -16.33
C GLN A 2 10.50 25.29 -15.69
N THR A 3 11.18 25.38 -14.56
CA THR A 3 11.77 24.25 -13.82
C THR A 3 10.85 23.75 -12.69
N GLY A 4 9.54 23.69 -12.93
CA GLY A 4 8.54 23.38 -11.91
C GLY A 4 7.70 22.14 -12.22
N LEU A 5 7.53 21.26 -11.23
CA LEU A 5 6.55 20.17 -11.23
C LEU A 5 5.12 20.74 -11.22
N PHE A 6 4.48 20.86 -12.38
CA PHE A 6 3.14 21.42 -12.51
C PHE A 6 2.05 20.35 -12.39
N TRP A 7 1.44 20.22 -11.21
CA TRP A 7 0.40 19.22 -10.92
C TRP A 7 -1.03 19.70 -11.21
N ARG A 8 -1.21 20.93 -11.71
CA ARG A 8 -2.55 21.49 -11.93
C ARG A 8 -3.22 20.81 -13.11
N ARG A 9 -4.23 19.98 -12.82
CA ARG A 9 -5.08 19.38 -13.86
C ARG A 9 -6.03 20.47 -14.39
N LYS A 10 -5.94 20.82 -15.67
CA LYS A 10 -7.02 21.55 -16.37
C LYS A 10 -8.20 20.59 -16.54
N GLN A 11 -9.44 21.06 -16.31
CA GLN A 11 -10.63 20.24 -16.47
C GLN A 11 -10.65 19.57 -17.86
N GLY A 12 -11.11 18.30 -17.91
CA GLY A 12 -11.20 17.52 -19.14
C GLY A 12 -9.88 16.90 -19.66
N LYS A 13 -8.74 17.15 -19.01
CA LYS A 13 -7.45 16.56 -19.45
C LYS A 13 -7.04 15.35 -18.61
N LYS A 14 -6.32 14.41 -19.25
CA LYS A 14 -5.72 13.24 -18.61
C LYS A 14 -4.86 13.66 -17.42
N ALA A 15 -4.67 12.75 -16.47
CA ALA A 15 -3.82 12.99 -15.31
C ALA A 15 -2.42 13.45 -15.76
N PRO A 16 -1.78 14.38 -15.04
CA PRO A 16 -0.41 14.78 -15.34
C PRO A 16 0.48 13.55 -15.41
N GLN A 17 1.16 13.36 -16.54
CA GLN A 17 2.25 12.39 -16.64
C GLN A 17 3.50 13.02 -16.05
N PHE A 18 4.40 12.19 -15.53
CA PHE A 18 5.70 12.68 -15.08
C PHE A 18 6.45 13.28 -16.29
N PRO A 19 6.95 14.52 -16.17
CA PRO A 19 7.78 15.12 -17.20
C PRO A 19 9.00 14.24 -17.52
N SER A 20 9.42 14.22 -18.79
CA SER A 20 10.58 13.45 -19.27
C SER A 20 11.92 13.83 -18.64
N HIS A 21 12.02 15.00 -17.99
CA HIS A 21 13.24 15.50 -17.36
C HIS A 21 13.42 15.08 -15.89
N ILE A 22 12.44 14.40 -15.29
CA ILE A 22 12.53 13.95 -13.89
C ILE A 22 13.34 12.66 -13.84
N LYS A 23 14.33 12.61 -12.96
CA LYS A 23 15.12 11.40 -12.73
C LYS A 23 14.23 10.32 -12.13
N ASN A 24 14.43 9.06 -12.54
CA ASN A 24 13.62 7.94 -12.07
C ASN A 24 13.58 7.80 -10.54
N ALA A 25 14.68 8.09 -9.83
CA ALA A 25 14.71 8.10 -8.36
C ALA A 25 13.72 9.11 -7.73
N GLN A 26 13.61 10.31 -8.29
CA GLN A 26 12.65 11.33 -7.83
C GLN A 26 11.21 10.90 -8.10
N ILE A 27 10.96 10.17 -9.19
CA ILE A 27 9.63 9.62 -9.50
C ILE A 27 9.21 8.62 -8.43
N ILE A 28 10.12 7.75 -7.99
CA ILE A 28 9.88 6.75 -6.93
C ILE A 28 9.51 7.47 -5.62
N GLU A 29 10.29 8.44 -5.18
CA GLU A 29 9.99 9.21 -3.96
C GLU A 29 8.63 9.93 -4.03
N ILE A 30 8.33 10.57 -5.17
CA ILE A 30 7.04 11.24 -5.36
C ILE A 30 5.88 10.24 -5.31
N LEU A 31 6.03 9.07 -5.93
CA LEU A 31 5.00 8.03 -5.93
C LEU A 31 4.76 7.48 -4.51
N LEU A 32 5.82 7.30 -3.73
CA LEU A 32 5.73 6.89 -2.32
C LEU A 32 4.96 7.94 -1.50
N LEU A 33 5.33 9.22 -1.59
CA LEU A 33 4.63 10.30 -0.87
C LEU A 33 3.17 10.45 -1.29
N LEU A 34 2.85 10.22 -2.56
CA LEU A 34 1.47 10.24 -3.05
C LEU A 34 0.64 9.08 -2.51
N ALA A 35 1.24 7.89 -2.39
CA ALA A 35 0.62 6.71 -1.80
C ALA A 35 0.34 6.94 -0.30
N GLU A 36 1.37 7.35 0.45
CA GLU A 36 1.28 7.64 1.89
C GLU A 36 0.25 8.72 2.20
N ARG A 37 0.24 9.81 1.42
CA ARG A 37 -0.77 10.86 1.60
C ARG A 37 -2.19 10.33 1.40
N ALA A 38 -2.42 9.53 0.36
CA ALA A 38 -3.73 8.96 0.10
C ALA A 38 -4.14 7.97 1.20
N TRP A 39 -3.19 7.20 1.71
CA TRP A 39 -3.36 6.27 2.82
C TRP A 39 -3.73 7.00 4.12
N ALA A 40 -2.95 8.00 4.52
CA ALA A 40 -3.20 8.79 5.72
C ALA A 40 -4.57 9.47 5.70
N CYS A 41 -4.95 10.07 4.56
CA CYS A 41 -6.30 10.61 4.39
C CYS A 41 -7.39 9.53 4.55
N ALA A 42 -7.16 8.33 4.01
CA ALA A 42 -8.11 7.22 4.11
C ALA A 42 -8.28 6.73 5.56
N GLU A 43 -7.18 6.61 6.30
CA GLU A 43 -7.19 6.23 7.72
C GLU A 43 -7.84 7.30 8.60
N GLN A 44 -7.56 8.59 8.34
CA GLN A 44 -8.23 9.70 9.03
C GLN A 44 -9.74 9.64 8.82
N LEU A 45 -10.19 9.57 7.57
CA LEU A 45 -11.61 9.43 7.24
C LEU A 45 -12.19 8.18 7.91
N SER A 46 -11.50 7.05 7.86
CA SER A 46 -11.95 5.81 8.50
C SER A 46 -12.16 5.93 10.01
N LYS A 47 -11.37 6.78 10.69
CA LYS A 47 -11.49 7.03 12.13
C LYS A 47 -12.58 8.04 12.48
N GLU A 48 -12.72 9.09 11.67
CA GLU A 48 -13.75 10.12 11.85
C GLU A 48 -15.16 9.58 11.53
N ASN A 49 -15.24 8.60 10.62
CA ASN A 49 -16.50 7.99 10.19
C ASN A 49 -16.98 6.86 11.12
N SER A 50 -16.86 7.05 12.43
CA SER A 50 -17.41 6.12 13.44
C SER A 50 -18.93 5.94 13.31
N THR A 51 -19.62 6.85 12.61
CA THR A 51 -21.03 6.74 12.24
C THR A 51 -21.19 5.84 11.01
N ASN A 52 -22.25 5.01 10.99
CA ASN A 52 -22.50 3.99 9.95
C ASN A 52 -23.00 4.58 8.62
N GLU A 53 -22.43 5.71 8.20
CA GLU A 53 -22.79 6.45 7.00
C GLU A 53 -22.05 5.87 5.78
N ALA A 54 -22.78 5.11 4.97
CA ALA A 54 -22.23 4.38 3.82
C ALA A 54 -21.43 5.26 2.85
N HIS A 55 -21.85 6.51 2.60
CA HIS A 55 -21.15 7.41 1.68
C HIS A 55 -19.75 7.81 2.19
N LYS A 56 -19.58 7.97 3.50
CA LYS A 56 -18.29 8.32 4.10
C LYS A 56 -17.33 7.13 4.09
N GLN A 57 -17.84 5.92 4.31
CA GLN A 57 -17.10 4.68 4.15
C GLN A 57 -16.62 4.48 2.70
N GLN A 58 -17.49 4.75 1.72
CA GLN A 58 -17.12 4.72 0.30
C GLN A 58 -16.05 5.76 -0.03
N HIS A 59 -16.12 6.96 0.57
CA HIS A 59 -15.08 7.97 0.39
C HIS A 59 -13.71 7.50 0.90
N ALA A 60 -13.66 6.93 2.11
CA ALA A 60 -12.43 6.35 2.65
C ALA A 60 -11.91 5.21 1.74
N LEU A 61 -12.79 4.33 1.28
CA LEU A 61 -12.43 3.23 0.38
C LEU A 61 -11.83 3.72 -0.95
N ALA A 62 -12.40 4.79 -1.54
CA ALA A 62 -11.85 5.40 -2.74
C ALA A 62 -10.43 5.95 -2.52
N ARG A 63 -10.11 6.43 -1.31
CA ARG A 63 -8.77 6.88 -0.95
C ARG A 63 -7.80 5.72 -0.78
N TYR A 64 -8.20 4.61 -0.17
CA TYR A 64 -7.36 3.40 -0.10
C TYR A 64 -7.05 2.84 -1.49
N LYS A 65 -8.05 2.76 -2.39
CA LYS A 65 -7.83 2.34 -3.79
C LYS A 65 -6.86 3.27 -4.52
N LYS A 66 -6.91 4.57 -4.22
CA LYS A 66 -5.95 5.53 -4.78
C LYS A 66 -4.53 5.32 -4.25
N ALA A 67 -4.37 5.00 -2.96
CA ALA A 67 -3.08 4.66 -2.37
C ALA A 67 -2.49 3.40 -3.04
N GLU A 68 -3.30 2.35 -3.20
CA GLU A 68 -2.91 1.12 -3.90
C GLU A 68 -2.48 1.36 -5.35
N ALA A 69 -3.23 2.21 -6.09
CA ALA A 69 -2.86 2.59 -7.44
C ALA A 69 -1.52 3.35 -7.52
N HIS A 70 -1.18 4.17 -6.52
CA HIS A 70 0.12 4.84 -6.46
C HIS A 70 1.24 3.86 -6.10
N ALA A 71 1.02 2.96 -5.14
CA ALA A 71 1.96 1.92 -4.76
C ALA A 71 2.24 0.92 -5.90
N LYS A 72 1.22 0.60 -6.71
CA LYS A 72 1.39 -0.22 -7.92
C LYS A 72 2.33 0.46 -8.92
N LYS A 73 2.12 1.75 -9.19
CA LYS A 73 3.01 2.54 -10.06
C LYS A 73 4.42 2.65 -9.49
N LEU A 74 4.57 2.76 -8.17
CA LEU A 74 5.85 2.77 -7.49
C LEU A 74 6.64 1.50 -7.79
N ARG A 75 6.01 0.33 -7.58
CA ARG A 75 6.57 -0.98 -7.89
C ARG A 75 6.95 -1.10 -9.37
N ASP A 76 6.04 -0.73 -10.27
CA ASP A 76 6.26 -0.86 -11.72
C ASP A 76 7.38 0.07 -12.21
N SER A 77 7.50 1.28 -11.64
CA SER A 77 8.60 2.20 -11.93
C SER A 77 9.92 1.70 -11.34
N GLY A 78 9.88 1.16 -10.12
CA GLY A 78 11.05 0.58 -9.46
C GLY A 78 11.63 -0.61 -10.24
N ALA A 79 10.79 -1.40 -10.92
CA ALA A 79 11.25 -2.54 -11.72
C ALA A 79 12.12 -2.13 -12.92
N ILE A 80 12.01 -0.88 -13.38
CA ILE A 80 12.76 -0.37 -14.54
C ILE A 80 14.08 0.28 -14.11
N SER A 81 14.11 0.90 -12.93
CA SER A 81 15.17 1.87 -12.60
C SER A 81 15.78 1.76 -11.20
N ALA A 82 15.21 0.94 -10.32
CA ALA A 82 15.65 0.87 -8.93
C ALA A 82 16.60 -0.31 -8.70
N ASP A 83 17.42 -0.19 -7.66
CA ASP A 83 18.26 -1.28 -7.19
C ASP A 83 17.40 -2.46 -6.71
N SER A 84 17.98 -3.66 -6.70
CA SER A 84 17.27 -4.89 -6.31
C SER A 84 16.65 -4.81 -4.92
N GLU A 85 17.31 -4.14 -3.97
CA GLU A 85 16.81 -3.93 -2.61
C GLU A 85 15.57 -3.02 -2.62
N THR A 86 15.68 -1.82 -3.21
CA THR A 86 14.57 -0.86 -3.33
C THR A 86 13.38 -1.43 -4.11
N LEU A 87 13.61 -2.23 -5.15
CA LEU A 87 12.55 -2.92 -5.88
C LEU A 87 11.81 -3.92 -4.97
N THR A 88 12.54 -4.65 -4.14
CA THR A 88 11.94 -5.63 -3.23
C THR A 88 11.15 -4.93 -2.13
N ASP A 89 11.64 -3.82 -1.60
CA ASP A 89 10.91 -2.97 -0.67
C ASP A 89 9.63 -2.40 -1.29
N ALA A 90 9.70 -1.92 -2.54
CA ALA A 90 8.54 -1.41 -3.27
C ALA A 90 7.48 -2.51 -3.50
N ARG A 91 7.90 -3.75 -3.75
CA ARG A 91 7.01 -4.93 -3.87
C ARG A 91 6.36 -5.25 -2.53
N ALA A 92 7.14 -5.28 -1.45
CA ALA A 92 6.63 -5.52 -0.10
C ALA A 92 5.60 -4.45 0.32
N TYR A 93 5.91 -3.18 0.04
CA TYR A 93 5.01 -2.04 0.30
C TYR A 93 3.71 -2.14 -0.49
N PHE A 94 3.78 -2.43 -1.79
CA PHE A 94 2.59 -2.62 -2.63
C PHE A 94 1.71 -3.74 -2.11
N GLY A 95 2.31 -4.87 -1.74
CA GLY A 95 1.58 -5.97 -1.12
C GLY A 95 0.92 -5.53 0.19
N TRP A 96 1.64 -4.81 1.07
CA TRP A 96 1.12 -4.41 2.37
C TRP A 96 -0.10 -3.51 2.23
N ILE A 97 -0.05 -2.51 1.34
CA ILE A 97 -1.22 -1.67 1.03
C ILE A 97 -2.36 -2.50 0.46
N SER A 98 -2.08 -3.41 -0.47
CA SER A 98 -3.10 -4.24 -1.12
C SER A 98 -3.80 -5.19 -0.15
N GLY A 99 -3.03 -5.80 0.76
CA GLY A 99 -3.54 -6.66 1.82
C GLY A 99 -4.44 -5.89 2.78
N ASN A 100 -4.02 -4.70 3.22
CA ASN A 100 -4.86 -3.88 4.09
C ASN A 100 -6.10 -3.33 3.37
N LEU A 101 -6.03 -2.97 2.09
CA LEU A 101 -7.21 -2.60 1.30
C LEU A 101 -8.21 -3.76 1.23
N ALA A 102 -7.72 -4.99 1.01
CA ALA A 102 -8.56 -6.18 1.02
C ALA A 102 -9.26 -6.40 2.38
N LEU A 103 -8.58 -6.11 3.50
CA LEU A 103 -9.22 -6.09 4.84
C LEU A 103 -10.37 -5.08 4.91
N LYS A 104 -10.15 -3.85 4.44
CA LYS A 104 -11.18 -2.80 4.46
C LYS A 104 -12.37 -3.14 3.56
N MET A 105 -12.16 -3.98 2.53
CA MET A 105 -13.21 -4.51 1.65
C MET A 105 -13.87 -5.79 2.19
N ASN A 106 -13.48 -6.28 3.37
CA ASN A 106 -13.89 -7.57 3.93
C ASN A 106 -13.57 -8.78 3.02
N ASN A 107 -12.57 -8.65 2.13
CA ASN A 107 -12.07 -9.75 1.33
C ASN A 107 -10.91 -10.44 2.06
N TRP A 108 -11.28 -11.26 3.04
CA TRP A 108 -10.38 -11.98 3.94
C TRP A 108 -9.36 -12.85 3.22
N ARG A 109 -9.84 -13.61 2.22
CA ARG A 109 -9.01 -14.51 1.40
C ARG A 109 -7.90 -13.76 0.67
N LEU A 110 -8.26 -12.67 0.00
CA LEU A 110 -7.28 -11.84 -0.73
C LEU A 110 -6.30 -11.16 0.24
N ALA A 111 -6.76 -10.73 1.42
CA ALA A 111 -5.91 -10.16 2.44
C ALA A 111 -4.85 -11.18 2.92
N LEU A 112 -5.27 -12.41 3.23
CA LEU A 112 -4.35 -13.49 3.63
C LEU A 112 -3.31 -13.81 2.56
N CYS A 113 -3.73 -13.98 1.30
CA CYS A 113 -2.81 -14.24 0.20
C CYS A 113 -1.75 -13.15 0.08
N ASN A 114 -2.16 -11.88 0.15
CA ASN A 114 -1.22 -10.76 0.12
C ASN A 114 -0.28 -10.80 1.32
N PHE A 115 -0.80 -11.00 2.54
CA PHE A 115 0.04 -10.99 3.74
C PHE A 115 1.05 -12.13 3.79
N PHE A 116 0.66 -13.35 3.40
CA PHE A 116 1.61 -14.47 3.30
C PHE A 116 2.68 -14.21 2.23
N TYR A 117 2.26 -13.72 1.06
CA TYR A 117 3.19 -13.37 -0.01
C TYR A 117 4.25 -12.36 0.49
N ILE A 118 3.83 -11.25 1.11
CA ILE A 118 4.77 -10.23 1.61
C ILE A 118 5.65 -10.79 2.71
N ARG A 119 5.10 -11.63 3.61
CA ARG A 119 5.86 -12.25 4.69
C ARG A 119 7.01 -13.08 4.14
N GLU A 120 6.77 -13.84 3.08
CA GLU A 120 7.80 -14.60 2.38
C GLU A 120 8.87 -13.68 1.77
N PHE A 121 8.47 -12.59 1.10
CA PHE A 121 9.40 -11.61 0.54
C PHE A 121 10.26 -10.91 1.60
N LEU A 122 9.65 -10.50 2.72
CA LEU A 122 10.38 -9.89 3.84
C LEU A 122 11.33 -10.90 4.50
N GLN A 123 10.99 -12.18 4.51
CA GLN A 123 11.87 -13.23 5.05
C GLN A 123 13.10 -13.41 4.18
N LEU A 124 12.93 -13.39 2.84
CA LEU A 124 14.06 -13.38 1.90
C LEU A 124 14.98 -12.17 2.13
N LEU A 125 14.40 -10.97 2.32
CA LEU A 125 15.16 -9.77 2.67
C LEU A 125 15.90 -9.90 3.99
N SER A 126 15.28 -10.50 5.01
CA SER A 126 15.91 -10.67 6.32
C SER A 126 17.17 -11.55 6.29
N ASN A 127 17.21 -12.50 5.34
CA ASN A 127 18.36 -13.38 5.14
C ASN A 127 19.52 -12.68 4.42
N VAL A 128 19.23 -11.72 3.55
CA VAL A 128 20.22 -10.99 2.74
C VAL A 128 20.65 -9.67 3.40
N GLY A 129 19.80 -9.07 4.22
CA GLY A 129 19.91 -7.68 4.65
C GLY A 129 20.93 -7.37 5.77
N SER A 130 21.38 -6.11 5.78
CA SER A 130 22.25 -5.54 6.81
C SER A 130 21.57 -5.46 8.19
N SER A 131 22.37 -5.38 9.27
CA SER A 131 21.88 -5.36 10.66
C SER A 131 20.83 -4.29 10.95
N SER A 132 20.95 -3.10 10.33
CA SER A 132 20.02 -1.97 10.52
C SER A 132 18.61 -2.24 9.97
N HIS A 133 18.47 -3.04 8.91
CA HIS A 133 17.16 -3.39 8.34
C HIS A 133 16.38 -4.39 9.22
N LYS A 134 17.08 -5.19 10.04
CA LYS A 134 16.47 -6.27 10.83
C LYS A 134 15.44 -5.76 11.85
N ALA A 135 15.71 -4.63 12.52
CA ALA A 135 14.79 -4.08 13.52
C ALA A 135 13.44 -3.65 12.89
N PHE A 136 13.50 -3.01 11.72
CA PHE A 136 12.32 -2.62 10.96
C PHE A 136 11.53 -3.85 10.50
N LEU A 137 12.22 -4.85 9.94
CA LEU A 137 11.61 -6.09 9.48
C LEU A 137 10.89 -6.84 10.61
N THR A 138 11.50 -6.94 11.79
CA THR A 138 10.87 -7.57 12.96
C THR A 138 9.54 -6.91 13.33
N ARG A 139 9.48 -5.57 13.33
CA ARG A 139 8.24 -4.84 13.60
C ARG A 139 7.18 -5.09 12.52
N MET A 140 7.60 -5.13 11.25
CA MET A 140 6.70 -5.45 10.15
C MET A 140 6.15 -6.87 10.26
N PHE A 141 6.97 -7.86 10.63
CA PHE A 141 6.51 -9.23 10.86
C PHE A 141 5.45 -9.30 11.96
N GLN A 142 5.66 -8.61 13.08
CA GLN A 142 4.69 -8.56 14.17
C GLN A 142 3.34 -7.97 13.73
N ASP A 143 3.36 -6.85 13.00
CA ASP A 143 2.14 -6.23 12.45
C ASP A 143 1.40 -7.18 11.50
N MET A 144 2.15 -7.89 10.66
CA MET A 144 1.61 -8.83 9.67
C MET A 144 1.02 -10.07 10.31
N ASP A 145 1.74 -10.68 11.25
CA ASP A 145 1.27 -11.86 11.99
C ASP A 145 0.01 -11.52 12.80
N GLN A 146 -0.04 -10.32 13.42
CA GLN A 146 -1.24 -9.84 14.08
C GLN A 146 -2.43 -9.71 13.10
N LYS A 147 -2.21 -9.14 11.91
CA LYS A 147 -3.26 -9.02 10.89
C LYS A 147 -3.72 -10.39 10.39
N ILE A 148 -2.80 -11.30 10.10
CA ILE A 148 -3.10 -12.67 9.66
C ILE A 148 -3.98 -13.37 10.71
N HIS A 149 -3.59 -13.31 11.99
CA HIS A 149 -4.36 -13.88 13.08
C HIS A 149 -5.79 -13.33 13.15
N ILE A 150 -5.95 -12.00 13.07
CA ILE A 150 -7.28 -11.36 13.06
C ILE A 150 -8.14 -11.86 11.91
N VAL A 151 -7.58 -12.03 10.71
CA VAL A 151 -8.34 -12.54 9.56
C VAL A 151 -8.79 -13.97 9.77
N ILE A 152 -7.90 -14.85 10.25
CA ILE A 152 -8.21 -16.26 10.51
C ILE A 152 -9.33 -16.39 11.55
N CYS A 153 -9.27 -15.61 12.64
CA CYS A 153 -10.32 -15.60 13.65
C CYS A 153 -11.67 -15.16 13.05
N ARG A 154 -11.67 -14.14 12.21
CA ARG A 154 -12.90 -13.64 11.56
C ARG A 154 -13.48 -14.62 10.55
N GLU A 155 -12.66 -15.30 9.75
CA GLU A 155 -13.13 -16.35 8.84
C GLU A 155 -13.73 -17.53 9.60
N SER A 156 -13.13 -17.92 10.73
CA SER A 156 -13.64 -19.01 11.56
C SER A 156 -15.00 -18.65 12.16
N ASN A 157 -15.16 -17.44 12.69
CA ASN A 157 -16.45 -16.95 13.21
C ASN A 157 -17.52 -16.85 12.12
N ALA A 158 -17.16 -16.44 10.90
CA ALA A 158 -18.10 -16.37 9.78
C ALA A 158 -18.63 -17.75 9.36
N LYS A 159 -17.80 -18.80 9.43
CA LYS A 159 -18.21 -20.19 9.14
C LYS A 159 -19.11 -20.78 10.22
N VAL A 160 -18.94 -20.37 11.47
CA VAL A 160 -19.79 -20.82 12.60
C VAL A 160 -21.19 -20.22 12.51
N SER A 161 -21.33 -18.96 12.06
CA SER A 161 -22.63 -18.28 11.95
C SER A 161 -23.52 -18.76 10.79
N LEU A 162 -23.00 -19.60 9.89
CA LEU A 162 -23.71 -20.14 8.73
C LEU A 162 -24.18 -21.59 8.95
N LYS A 163 -23.97 -22.15 10.15
CA LYS A 163 -24.49 -23.45 10.58
C LYS A 163 -25.57 -23.25 11.64
#